data_AF-A0A7C6RL55-F1
#
_entry.id   AF-A0A7C6RL55-F1
#
_cell.length_a   1.000
_cell.length_b   1.000
_cell.length_c   1.000
_cell.angle_alpha   90.00
_cell.angle_beta   90.00
_cell.angle_gamma   90.00
#
_symmetry.space_group_name_H-M   'P 1'
#
loop_
_entity.id
_entity.type
_entity.pdbx_description
1 polymer ?
#
loop_
_entity_poly.entity_id
_entity_poly.type
_entity_poly.pdbx_seq_one_letter_code
_entity_poly.pdbx_strand_id
1 'polypeptide(L)'
;MKRFVLRPRAAGVTAAAALLLGGCATGPGPLYYWGDYQPALYGHFTKESGPQEQIASLEAGLEKARAAGKPVPPGYNAHLGLLYAEGEQTDQMLKYFEAEKALYPESAPYMDFLLAKFKRPK
;
A
#
# COMPACT_ATOMS: atom_id res chain seq x y z
N MET A 1 -68.67 -4.43 -30.82
CA MET A 1 -67.51 -3.57 -31.15
C MET A 1 -66.95 -3.03 -29.84
N LYS A 2 -65.70 -3.14 -29.39
CA LYS A 2 -64.42 -3.60 -29.94
C LYS A 2 -63.66 -4.25 -28.77
N ARG A 3 -62.96 -5.37 -29.03
CA ARG A 3 -61.91 -5.89 -28.14
C ARG A 3 -60.73 -4.92 -28.20
N PHE A 4 -60.20 -4.49 -27.05
CA PHE A 4 -58.86 -3.89 -27.00
C PHE A 4 -57.96 -4.80 -26.17
N VAL A 5 -56.91 -5.26 -26.84
CA VAL A 5 -55.98 -6.31 -26.43
C VAL A 5 -54.57 -5.70 -26.45
N LEU A 6 -53.80 -5.99 -25.40
CA LEU A 6 -52.33 -5.83 -25.19
C LEU A 6 -51.78 -4.39 -25.24
N ARG A 7 -50.76 -3.97 -24.44
CA ARG A 7 -49.54 -4.70 -24.05
C ARG A 7 -48.73 -3.87 -23.01
N PRO A 8 -48.30 -4.42 -21.86
CA PRO A 8 -47.23 -3.79 -21.08
C PRO A 8 -45.90 -4.28 -21.65
N ARG A 9 -45.39 -3.61 -22.69
CA ARG A 9 -44.07 -3.94 -23.28
C ARG A 9 -42.99 -2.89 -23.01
N ALA A 10 -43.35 -1.73 -22.47
CA ALA A 10 -42.40 -0.65 -22.22
C ALA A 10 -41.71 -0.75 -20.84
N ALA A 11 -42.35 -1.34 -19.83
CA ALA A 11 -41.78 -1.43 -18.48
C ALA A 11 -40.64 -2.45 -18.34
N GLY A 12 -40.55 -3.44 -19.24
CA GLY A 12 -39.48 -4.45 -19.21
C GLY A 12 -38.15 -3.96 -19.79
N VAL A 13 -38.18 -2.97 -20.70
CA VAL A 13 -36.99 -2.50 -21.42
C VAL A 13 -36.14 -1.57 -20.54
N THR A 14 -36.77 -0.74 -19.71
CA THR A 14 -36.08 0.16 -18.77
C THR A 14 -35.41 -0.59 -17.61
N ALA A 15 -36.02 -1.68 -17.10
CA ALA A 15 -35.42 -2.50 -16.05
C ALA A 15 -34.18 -3.30 -16.54
N ALA A 16 -34.21 -3.76 -17.80
CA ALA A 16 -33.09 -4.48 -18.40
C ALA A 16 -31.87 -3.57 -18.67
N ALA A 17 -32.10 -2.29 -19.00
CA ALA A 17 -31.03 -1.31 -19.21
C ALA A 17 -30.27 -0.95 -17.92
N ALA A 18 -30.94 -0.95 -16.76
CA ALA A 18 -30.32 -0.68 -15.46
C ALA A 18 -29.36 -1.79 -15.00
N LEU A 19 -29.64 -3.05 -15.36
CA LEU A 19 -28.75 -4.19 -15.06
C LEU A 19 -27.48 -4.20 -15.92
N LEU A 20 -27.51 -3.58 -17.10
CA LEU A 20 -26.35 -3.47 -18.00
C LEU A 20 -25.37 -2.35 -17.59
N LEU A 21 -25.79 -1.42 -16.73
CA LEU A 21 -24.94 -0.35 -16.19
C LEU A 21 -24.20 -0.75 -14.89
N GLY A 22 -24.48 -1.94 -14.35
CA GLY A 22 -23.76 -2.52 -13.21
C GLY A 22 -22.40 -3.10 -13.60
N GLY A 23 -21.52 -2.29 -14.19
CA GLY A 23 -20.14 -2.67 -14.47
C GLY A 23 -19.28 -2.69 -13.20
N CYS A 24 -18.61 -3.81 -12.94
CA CYS A 24 -17.66 -4.12 -11.86
C CYS A 24 -17.14 -2.94 -11.01
N ALA A 25 -17.93 -2.50 -10.03
CA ALA A 25 -17.40 -1.74 -8.89
C ALA A 25 -16.74 -2.67 -7.84
N THR A 26 -17.00 -3.99 -7.91
CA THR A 26 -16.43 -4.99 -6.99
C THR A 26 -15.18 -5.61 -7.59
N GLY A 27 -14.13 -4.81 -7.75
CA GLY A 27 -12.78 -5.31 -7.99
C GLY A 27 -12.19 -5.97 -6.74
N PRO A 28 -11.16 -6.83 -6.86
CA PRO A 28 -10.42 -7.30 -5.70
C PRO A 28 -9.89 -6.09 -4.92
N GLY A 29 -9.99 -6.16 -3.59
CA GLY A 29 -9.52 -5.10 -2.70
C GLY A 29 -8.02 -4.82 -2.87
N PRO A 30 -7.51 -3.73 -2.25
CA PRO A 30 -6.12 -3.34 -2.43
C PRO A 30 -5.17 -4.47 -2.00
N LEU A 31 -4.17 -4.73 -2.83
CA LEU A 31 -3.13 -5.75 -2.62
C LEU A 31 -2.32 -5.48 -1.34
N TYR A 32 -2.08 -4.20 -1.06
CA TYR A 32 -1.25 -3.75 0.06
C TYR A 32 -2.08 -3.02 1.12
N TYR A 33 -1.60 -3.07 2.36
CA TYR A 33 -2.03 -2.17 3.41
C TYR A 33 -1.27 -0.85 3.29
N TRP A 34 -1.95 0.18 2.80
CA TRP A 34 -1.35 1.52 2.66
C TRP A 34 -1.40 2.32 3.95
N GLY A 35 -2.47 2.21 4.74
CA GLY A 35 -2.64 2.97 5.98
C GLY A 35 -2.31 4.46 5.78
N ASP A 36 -1.45 5.00 6.65
CA ASP A 36 -0.98 6.38 6.62
C ASP A 36 0.38 6.54 5.89
N TYR A 37 0.76 5.58 5.03
CA TYR A 37 2.06 5.60 4.35
C TYR A 37 2.25 6.84 3.47
N GLN A 38 1.27 7.17 2.63
CA GLN A 38 1.40 8.30 1.72
C GLN A 38 1.54 9.64 2.46
N PRO A 39 0.74 9.93 3.51
CA PRO A 39 0.99 11.09 4.39
C PRO A 39 2.38 11.08 5.03
N ALA A 40 2.85 9.95 5.56
CA ALA A 40 4.17 9.86 6.18
C ALA A 40 5.30 10.12 5.16
N LEU A 41 5.18 9.57 3.96
CA LEU A 41 6.12 9.80 2.86
C LEU A 41 6.13 11.26 2.41
N TYR A 42 4.95 11.87 2.29
CA TYR A 42 4.84 13.29 1.96
C TYR A 42 5.50 14.15 3.04
N GLY A 43 5.15 13.90 4.30
CA GLY A 43 5.70 14.60 5.47
C GLY A 43 7.22 14.50 5.59
N HIS A 44 7.81 13.38 5.16
CA HIS A 44 9.26 13.23 5.05
C HIS A 44 9.86 14.24 4.06
N PHE A 45 9.34 14.30 2.84
CA PHE A 45 9.87 15.18 1.80
C PHE A 45 9.61 16.67 2.06
N THR A 46 8.49 17.00 2.71
CA THR A 46 8.16 18.38 3.10
C THR A 46 8.79 18.80 4.43
N LYS A 47 9.39 17.85 5.17
CA LYS A 47 9.92 18.05 6.52
C LYS A 47 8.86 18.53 7.52
N GLU A 48 7.60 18.15 7.30
CA GLU A 48 6.48 18.47 8.19
C GLU A 48 6.47 17.62 9.46
N SER A 49 7.13 16.46 9.44
CA SER A 49 7.23 15.54 10.59
C SER A 49 8.69 15.22 10.89
N GLY A 50 9.02 15.03 12.17
CA GLY A 50 10.36 14.63 12.59
C GLY A 50 10.66 13.15 12.30
N PRO A 51 11.93 12.74 12.18
CA PRO A 51 12.29 11.35 11.91
C PRO A 51 11.67 10.34 12.89
N GLN A 52 11.68 10.64 14.19
CA GLN A 52 11.12 9.74 15.21
C GLN A 52 9.59 9.61 15.12
N GLU A 53 8.89 10.68 14.74
CA GLU A 53 7.44 10.65 14.51
C GLU A 53 7.10 9.81 13.29
N GLN A 54 7.87 9.95 12.21
CA GLN A 54 7.72 9.13 11.01
C GLN A 54 7.99 7.65 11.30
N ILE A 55 9.06 7.34 12.04
CA ILE A 55 9.36 5.97 12.48
C ILE A 55 8.18 5.39 13.26
N ALA A 56 7.67 6.10 14.26
CA ALA A 56 6.55 5.63 15.08
C ALA A 56 5.29 5.38 14.25
N SER A 57 4.98 6.28 13.31
CA SER A 57 3.85 6.14 12.38
C SER A 57 3.99 4.90 11.48
N LEU A 58 5.18 4.70 10.91
CA LEU A 58 5.46 3.58 10.01
C LEU A 58 5.49 2.24 10.75
N GLU A 59 6.06 2.16 11.95
CA GLU A 59 6.01 0.93 12.76
C GLU A 59 4.58 0.58 13.18
N ALA A 60 3.77 1.58 13.56
CA ALA A 60 2.35 1.35 13.83
C ALA A 60 1.59 0.86 12.58
N GLY A 61 1.96 1.35 11.40
CA GLY A 61 1.41 0.87 10.13
C GLY A 61 1.75 -0.59 9.83
N LEU A 62 2.97 -1.05 10.14
CA LEU A 62 3.35 -2.47 10.03
C LEU A 62 2.48 -3.37 10.92
N GLU A 63 2.23 -2.96 12.17
CA GLU A 63 1.39 -3.73 13.09
C GLU A 63 -0.06 -3.79 12.61
N LYS A 64 -0.60 -2.68 12.08
CA LYS A 64 -1.94 -2.66 11.46
C LYS A 64 -2.00 -3.53 10.20
N ALA A 65 -0.97 -3.52 9.37
CA ALA A 65 -0.87 -4.37 8.18
C ALA A 65 -0.88 -5.86 8.55
N ARG A 66 -0.09 -6.22 9.58
CA ARG A 66 -0.06 -7.59 10.14
C ARG A 66 -1.43 -8.00 10.67
N ALA A 67 -2.10 -7.14 11.45
CA ALA A 67 -3.44 -7.39 11.97
C ALA A 67 -4.49 -7.54 10.86
N ALA A 68 -4.34 -6.82 9.75
CA ALA A 68 -5.19 -6.92 8.58
C ALA A 68 -4.86 -8.13 7.67
N GLY A 69 -3.80 -8.90 7.99
CA GLY A 69 -3.34 -10.02 7.16
C GLY A 69 -2.87 -9.59 5.77
N LYS A 70 -2.36 -8.35 5.63
CA LYS A 70 -1.91 -7.79 4.36
C LYS A 70 -0.45 -7.36 4.43
N PRO A 71 0.33 -7.53 3.35
CA PRO A 71 1.64 -6.92 3.26
C PRO A 71 1.53 -5.39 3.17
N VAL A 72 2.54 -4.68 3.66
CA VAL A 72 2.77 -3.25 3.33
C VAL A 72 3.11 -3.12 1.83
N PRO A 73 3.23 -1.91 1.23
CA PRO A 73 3.69 -1.76 -0.15
C PRO A 73 5.23 -1.84 -0.31
N PRO A 74 5.75 -2.10 -1.53
CA PRO A 74 7.17 -1.96 -1.82
C PRO A 74 7.71 -0.58 -1.42
N GLY A 75 8.92 -0.55 -0.88
CA GLY A 75 9.60 0.62 -0.37
C GLY A 75 9.26 0.99 1.07
N TYR A 76 8.24 0.38 1.67
CA TYR A 76 7.83 0.72 3.04
C TYR A 76 8.90 0.36 4.07
N ASN A 77 9.44 -0.86 4.01
CA ASN A 77 10.51 -1.26 4.92
C ASN A 77 11.82 -0.56 4.55
N ALA A 78 12.08 -0.32 3.26
CA ALA A 78 13.21 0.51 2.84
C ALA A 78 13.15 1.92 3.46
N HIS A 79 11.98 2.55 3.51
CA HIS A 79 11.82 3.88 4.12
C HIS A 79 12.10 3.83 5.63
N LEU A 80 11.58 2.84 6.36
CA LEU A 80 11.95 2.63 7.76
C LEU A 80 13.47 2.48 7.94
N GLY A 81 14.10 1.64 7.10
CA GLY A 81 15.54 1.45 7.14
C GLY A 81 16.32 2.74 6.90
N LEU A 82 15.86 3.58 5.97
CA LEU A 82 16.44 4.92 5.72
C LEU A 82 16.35 5.81 6.96
N LEU A 83 15.18 5.92 7.58
CA LEU A 83 15.00 6.75 8.78
C LEU A 83 15.89 6.31 9.94
N TYR A 84 16.05 4.99 10.12
CA TYR A 84 16.99 4.46 11.12
C TYR A 84 18.45 4.70 10.75
N ALA A 85 18.81 4.70 9.46
CA ALA A 85 20.15 5.06 9.01
C ALA A 85 20.45 6.54 9.30
N GLU A 86 19.50 7.45 9.08
CA GLU A 86 19.62 8.88 9.41
C GLU A 86 19.80 9.11 10.91
N GLY A 87 19.20 8.27 11.75
CA GLY A 87 19.39 8.27 13.20
C GLY A 87 20.62 7.51 13.71
N GLU A 88 21.51 7.04 12.81
CA GLU A 88 22.68 6.20 13.13
C GLU A 88 22.34 4.87 13.85
N GLN A 89 21.10 4.41 13.76
CA GLN A 89 20.59 3.18 14.39
C GLN A 89 20.78 1.97 13.46
N THR A 90 22.04 1.56 13.29
CA THR A 90 22.47 0.56 12.30
C THR A 90 21.72 -0.78 12.40
N ASP A 91 21.48 -1.30 13.61
CA ASP A 91 20.80 -2.59 13.78
C ASP A 91 19.37 -2.58 13.22
N GLN A 92 18.65 -1.47 13.43
CA GLN A 92 17.28 -1.34 12.92
C GLN A 92 17.24 -1.05 11.43
N MET A 93 18.18 -0.25 10.93
CA MET A 93 18.37 -0.11 9.49
C MET A 93 18.56 -1.47 8.82
N LEU A 94 19.47 -2.31 9.33
CA LEU A 94 19.72 -3.65 8.78
C LEU A 94 18.47 -4.53 8.83
N LYS A 95 17.76 -4.54 9.96
CA LYS A 95 16.49 -5.27 10.12
C LYS A 95 15.50 -4.92 9.02
N TYR A 96 15.27 -3.63 8.77
CA TYR A 96 14.25 -3.19 7.82
C TYR A 96 14.69 -3.34 6.35
N PHE A 97 15.97 -3.15 6.03
CA PHE A 97 16.47 -3.45 4.68
C PHE A 97 16.42 -4.93 4.32
N GLU A 98 16.77 -5.83 5.25
CA GLU A 98 16.64 -7.27 5.03
C GLU A 98 15.16 -7.68 4.93
N ALA A 99 14.26 -7.05 5.69
CA ALA A 99 12.83 -7.27 5.57
C ALA A 99 12.27 -6.83 4.20
N GLU A 100 12.69 -5.68 3.68
CA GLU A 100 12.34 -5.23 2.33
C GLU A 100 12.79 -6.24 1.27
N LYS A 101 14.06 -6.64 1.32
CA LYS A 101 14.64 -7.62 0.40
C LYS A 101 13.90 -8.96 0.43
N ALA A 102 13.50 -9.42 1.61
CA ALA A 102 12.77 -10.67 1.78
C ALA A 102 11.33 -10.58 1.25
N LEU A 103 10.67 -9.44 1.46
CA LEU A 103 9.29 -9.22 1.01
C LEU A 103 9.20 -8.94 -0.50
N TYR A 104 10.24 -8.31 -1.06
CA TYR A 104 10.30 -7.84 -2.45
C TYR A 104 11.63 -8.23 -3.10
N PRO A 105 11.75 -9.45 -3.67
CA PRO A 105 12.98 -9.91 -4.32
C PRO A 105 13.40 -9.04 -5.51
N GLU A 106 12.47 -8.29 -6.12
CA GLU A 106 12.76 -7.30 -7.15
C GLU A 106 13.61 -6.13 -6.65
N SER A 107 13.54 -5.82 -5.35
CA SER A 107 14.36 -4.79 -4.70
C SER A 107 15.76 -5.28 -4.32
N ALA A 108 16.00 -6.61 -4.36
CA ALA A 108 17.20 -7.23 -3.82
C ALA A 108 18.52 -6.63 -4.36
N PRO A 109 18.68 -6.35 -5.67
CA PRO A 109 19.93 -5.75 -6.16
C PRO A 109 20.24 -4.40 -5.51
N TYR A 110 19.21 -3.59 -5.23
CA TYR A 110 19.39 -2.30 -4.59
C TYR A 110 19.63 -2.44 -3.09
N MET A 111 18.87 -3.31 -2.40
CA MET A 111 19.10 -3.58 -0.97
C MET A 111 20.49 -4.16 -0.72
N ASP A 112 20.97 -5.08 -1.57
CA ASP A 112 22.32 -5.64 -1.47
C ASP A 112 23.40 -4.58 -1.65
N PHE A 113 23.20 -3.65 -2.59
CA PHE A 113 24.09 -2.51 -2.77
C PHE A 113 24.16 -1.62 -1.52
N LEU A 114 23.01 -1.31 -0.90
CA LEU A 114 22.97 -0.52 0.34
C LEU A 114 23.67 -1.26 1.48
N LEU A 115 23.30 -2.52 1.73
CA LEU A 115 23.87 -3.35 2.79
C LEU A 115 25.39 -3.53 2.65
N ALA A 116 25.89 -3.67 1.42
CA ALA A 116 27.31 -3.80 1.14
C ALA A 116 28.13 -2.52 1.42
N LYS A 117 27.50 -1.34 1.45
CA LYS A 117 28.17 -0.09 1.84
C LYS A 117 28.38 0.01 3.34
N PHE A 118 27.42 -0.47 4.13
CA PHE A 118 27.50 -0.44 5.59
C PHE A 118 28.41 -1.53 6.18
N LYS A 119 28.51 -2.70 5.53
CA LYS A 119 29.38 -3.80 5.97
C LYS A 119 30.88 -3.54 5.72
N ARG A 120 31.25 -2.47 5.02
CA ARG A 120 32.66 -2.13 4.81
C ARG A 120 33.18 -1.37 6.03
N PRO A 121 34.26 -1.84 6.69
CA PRO A 121 34.94 -1.02 7.67
C PRO A 121 35.41 0.28 6.98
N LYS A 122 35.23 1.41 7.65
CA LYS A 122 35.79 2.70 7.23
C LYS A 122 37.31 2.66 7.29
#